data_AF-A0A8H4SPG0-F1
#
_entry.id   AF-A0A8H4SPG0-F1
#
_cell.length_a   1.000
_cell.length_b   1.000
_cell.length_c   1.000
_cell.angle_alpha   90.00
_cell.angle_beta   90.00
_cell.angle_gamma   90.00
#
_symmetry.space_group_name_H-M   'P 1'
#
loop_
_entity.id
_entity.type
_entity.pdbx_description
1 polymer ?
#
loop_
_entity_poly.entity_id
_entity_poly.type
_entity_poly.pdbx_seq_one_letter_code
_entity_poly.pdbx_strand_id
1 'polypeptide(L)'
;MECLQTCCFRGTSDAVAWFMANEDIDPKQEVDKILRISASPYEPDYGSTASNDAISQVGIFVVNRYDWSYYDERCLDEIGEGQEEGDDDVLANSNSLGLVDRSVAQEMVCRWLGQQPSRRDSVERGIWLYIPHGEYMFGRFGFNDTCTATRSSLFFSACTEFTRTSFSGISETLREHLTPLERFEC
;
A
#
# COMPACT_ATOMS: atom_id res chain seq x y z
N MET A 1 7.13 -8.35 -16.15
CA MET A 1 5.72 -8.43 -15.74
C MET A 1 5.69 -8.17 -14.23
N GLU A 2 4.59 -7.68 -13.67
CA GLU A 2 4.52 -7.27 -12.25
C GLU A 2 3.94 -8.40 -11.39
N CYS A 3 4.50 -8.60 -10.20
CA CYS A 3 3.97 -9.51 -9.20
C CYS A 3 3.07 -8.71 -8.24
N LEU A 4 1.76 -8.92 -8.33
CA LEU A 4 0.79 -8.38 -7.39
C LEU A 4 0.44 -9.45 -6.34
N GLN A 5 0.60 -9.10 -5.07
CA GLN A 5 0.28 -9.95 -3.93
C GLN A 5 -0.70 -9.26 -2.98
N THR A 6 -1.83 -9.92 -2.73
CA THR A 6 -2.74 -9.53 -1.65
C THR A 6 -2.20 -10.03 -0.32
N CYS A 7 -2.28 -9.19 0.71
CA CYS A 7 -1.94 -9.54 2.08
C CYS A 7 -3.21 -9.62 2.92
N CYS A 8 -3.38 -10.72 3.64
CA CYS A 8 -4.57 -11.00 4.45
C CYS A 8 -4.15 -11.27 5.90
N PHE A 9 -5.06 -11.07 6.86
CA PHE A 9 -4.84 -11.63 8.18
C PHE A 9 -4.81 -13.16 8.09
N ARG A 10 -4.00 -13.80 8.94
CA ARG A 10 -4.02 -15.25 9.07
C ARG A 10 -5.44 -15.76 9.35
N GLY A 11 -5.95 -16.57 8.42
CA GLY A 11 -7.28 -17.18 8.53
C GLY A 11 -8.43 -16.36 7.96
N THR A 12 -8.17 -15.20 7.33
CA THR A 12 -9.19 -14.41 6.61
C THR A 12 -8.85 -14.32 5.12
N SER A 13 -9.85 -14.04 4.30
CA SER A 13 -9.69 -13.73 2.87
C SER A 13 -9.63 -12.23 2.59
N ASP A 14 -9.97 -11.40 3.57
CA ASP A 14 -10.07 -9.95 3.35
C ASP A 14 -8.68 -9.33 3.24
N ALA A 15 -8.52 -8.45 2.24
CA ALA A 15 -7.29 -7.74 2.00
C ALA A 15 -7.09 -6.69 3.10
N VAL A 16 -5.96 -6.76 3.81
CA VAL A 16 -5.59 -5.81 4.87
C VAL A 16 -4.35 -5.01 4.51
N ALA A 17 -3.65 -5.44 3.47
CA ALA A 17 -2.60 -4.71 2.79
C ALA A 17 -2.44 -5.28 1.36
N TRP A 18 -1.76 -4.51 0.51
CA TRP A 18 -1.39 -4.93 -0.82
C TRP A 18 0.10 -4.71 -1.01
N PHE A 19 0.77 -5.70 -1.58
CA PHE A 19 2.15 -5.58 -2.01
C PHE A 19 2.24 -5.81 -3.51
N MET A 20 3.03 -4.98 -4.17
CA MET A 20 3.33 -5.09 -5.58
C MET A 20 4.82 -4.96 -5.76
N ALA A 21 5.42 -5.75 -6.63
CA ALA A 21 6.78 -5.53 -7.07
C ALA A 21 7.01 -6.04 -8.48
N ASN A 22 8.06 -5.53 -9.13
CA ASN A 22 8.56 -6.13 -10.36
C ASN A 22 8.97 -7.59 -10.10
N GLU A 23 8.82 -8.45 -11.11
CA GLU A 23 9.16 -9.89 -11.03
C GLU A 23 10.60 -10.18 -10.56
N ASP A 24 11.53 -9.25 -10.75
CA ASP A 24 12.92 -9.42 -10.36
C ASP A 24 13.21 -9.07 -8.89
N ILE A 25 12.19 -8.63 -8.15
CA ILE A 25 12.29 -8.30 -6.73
C ILE A 25 11.75 -9.45 -5.89
N ASP A 26 12.54 -9.87 -4.89
CA ASP A 26 12.07 -10.80 -3.87
C ASP A 26 11.08 -10.08 -2.93
N PRO A 27 9.79 -10.51 -2.88
CA PRO A 27 8.78 -9.81 -2.10
C PRO A 27 9.09 -9.74 -0.61
N LYS A 28 9.70 -10.79 -0.04
CA LYS A 28 9.98 -10.85 1.40
C LYS A 28 11.10 -9.89 1.77
N GLN A 29 12.20 -9.91 1.01
CA GLN A 29 13.32 -9.00 1.24
C GLN A 29 12.90 -7.53 1.08
N GLU A 30 12.05 -7.25 0.09
CA GLU A 30 11.60 -5.89 -0.16
C GLU A 30 10.63 -5.38 0.90
N VAL A 31 9.67 -6.20 1.33
CA VAL A 31 8.77 -5.85 2.44
C VAL A 31 9.57 -5.69 3.73
N ASP A 32 10.51 -6.58 4.05
CA ASP A 32 11.36 -6.45 5.24
C ASP A 32 12.15 -5.13 5.23
N LYS A 33 12.77 -4.80 4.08
CA LYS A 33 13.44 -3.50 3.88
C LYS A 33 12.50 -2.32 4.15
N ILE A 34 11.30 -2.34 3.56
CA ILE A 34 10.30 -1.27 3.71
C ILE A 34 9.84 -1.14 5.17
N LEU A 35 9.50 -2.24 5.83
CA LEU A 35 9.00 -2.25 7.21
C LEU A 35 10.09 -1.87 8.21
N ARG A 36 11.36 -2.20 7.94
CA ARG A 36 12.47 -1.77 8.79
C ARG A 36 12.69 -0.27 8.75
N ILE A 37 12.48 0.35 7.58
CA ILE A 37 12.86 1.75 7.33
C ILE A 37 11.70 2.70 7.59
N SER A 38 10.47 2.30 7.24
CA SER A 38 9.29 3.15 7.24
C SER A 38 8.01 2.33 7.40
N ALA A 39 7.90 1.58 8.49
CA ALA A 39 6.70 0.82 8.83
C ALA A 39 5.48 1.72 9.14
N SER A 40 4.41 1.09 9.65
CA SER A 40 3.27 1.82 10.20
C SER A 40 3.70 2.65 11.42
N PRO A 41 3.35 3.94 11.52
CA PRO A 41 3.63 4.76 12.71
C PRO A 41 3.06 4.21 14.03
N TYR A 42 2.18 3.21 13.95
CA TYR A 42 1.56 2.54 15.08
C TYR A 42 2.33 1.29 15.54
N GLU A 43 3.40 0.90 14.85
CA GLU A 43 4.30 -0.18 15.27
C GLU A 43 5.43 0.32 16.16
N PRO A 44 5.94 -0.48 17.11
CA PRO A 44 7.04 -0.07 17.99
C PRO A 44 8.33 0.30 17.24
N ASP A 45 8.66 -0.44 16.18
CA ASP A 45 9.88 -0.27 15.37
C ASP A 45 9.50 0.25 13.98
N TYR A 46 8.83 1.40 13.95
CA TYR A 46 8.25 1.98 12.73
C TYR A 46 9.27 2.67 11.80
N GLY A 47 10.51 2.84 12.25
CA GLY A 47 11.53 3.58 11.50
C GLY A 47 11.17 5.06 11.38
N SER A 48 11.19 5.60 10.16
CA SER A 48 10.88 7.01 9.92
C SER A 48 9.53 7.17 9.23
N THR A 49 8.76 8.15 9.71
CA THR A 49 7.42 8.47 9.21
C THR A 49 7.41 9.53 8.12
N ALA A 50 8.56 10.09 7.72
CA ALA A 50 8.62 11.13 6.69
C ALA A 50 9.82 10.91 5.77
N SER A 51 9.60 11.10 4.47
CA SER A 51 10.66 11.10 3.47
C SER A 51 11.77 12.07 3.89
N ASN A 52 12.98 11.54 4.05
CA ASN A 52 14.19 12.29 4.39
C ASN A 52 15.37 11.69 3.62
N ASP A 53 16.53 12.36 3.66
CA ASP A 53 17.71 11.96 2.90
C ASP A 53 18.11 10.50 3.12
N ALA A 54 17.97 9.98 4.33
CA ALA A 54 18.32 8.58 4.65
C ALA A 54 17.35 7.58 4.01
N ILE A 55 16.05 7.89 3.97
CA ILE A 55 15.04 7.05 3.29
C ILE A 55 15.19 7.16 1.76
N SER A 56 15.46 8.37 1.26
CA SER A 56 15.67 8.59 -0.18
C SER A 56 16.92 7.88 -0.69
N GLN A 57 17.98 7.77 0.12
CA GLN A 57 19.20 7.01 -0.21
C GLN A 57 18.95 5.51 -0.39
N VAL A 58 17.95 4.95 0.30
CA VAL A 58 17.54 3.54 0.14
C VAL A 58 16.38 3.37 -0.86
N GLY A 59 16.05 4.45 -1.57
CA GLY A 59 15.06 4.44 -2.65
C GLY A 59 13.62 4.30 -2.19
N ILE A 60 13.27 4.68 -0.96
CA ILE A 60 11.88 4.60 -0.49
C ILE A 60 11.23 5.98 -0.49
N PHE A 61 10.00 6.06 -0.98
CA PHE A 61 9.13 7.22 -0.87
C PHE A 61 7.94 6.90 0.04
N VAL A 62 7.69 7.79 0.99
CA VAL A 62 6.67 7.62 2.04
C VAL A 62 5.48 8.52 1.74
N VAL A 63 4.29 7.91 1.69
CA VAL A 63 2.99 8.59 1.65
C VAL A 63 2.22 8.23 2.91
N ASN A 64 1.91 9.22 3.75
CA ASN A 64 1.23 9.04 5.03
C ASN A 64 -0.25 9.39 4.94
N ARG A 65 -0.99 9.05 6.01
CA ARG A 65 -2.42 9.33 6.15
C ARG A 65 -2.87 10.74 5.75
N TYR A 66 -2.02 11.75 5.91
CA TYR A 66 -2.31 13.15 5.62
C TYR A 66 -1.99 13.58 4.19
N ASP A 67 -1.35 12.70 3.42
CA ASP A 67 -1.02 12.90 2.01
C ASP A 67 -2.10 12.32 1.09
N TRP A 68 -3.24 11.85 1.63
CA TRP A 68 -4.33 11.18 0.92
C TRP A 68 -5.62 11.99 0.88
N SER A 69 -6.30 11.96 -0.28
CA SER A 69 -7.72 12.26 -0.56
C SER A 69 -8.41 13.24 0.40
N TYR A 70 -8.84 12.79 1.59
CA TYR A 70 -9.49 13.64 2.60
C TYR A 70 -8.72 14.94 2.91
N TYR A 71 -7.40 14.91 2.80
CA TYR A 71 -6.52 16.08 2.97
C TYR A 71 -5.91 16.59 1.66
N ASP A 72 -6.17 15.90 0.55
CA ASP A 72 -5.60 16.16 -0.77
C ASP A 72 -6.68 16.06 -1.86
N GLU A 73 -7.23 17.22 -2.23
CA GLU A 73 -8.25 17.37 -3.27
C GLU A 73 -7.66 17.55 -4.68
N ARG A 74 -6.35 17.35 -4.86
CA ARG A 74 -5.73 17.45 -6.19
C ARG A 74 -6.34 16.38 -7.11
N CYS A 75 -6.73 16.79 -8.32
CA CYS A 75 -7.39 15.94 -9.31
C CYS A 75 -8.79 15.43 -8.91
N LEU A 76 -9.40 15.97 -7.84
CA LEU A 76 -10.78 15.66 -7.48
C LEU A 76 -11.75 16.02 -8.61
N ASP A 77 -11.47 17.09 -9.34
CA ASP A 77 -12.23 17.52 -10.52
C ASP A 77 -12.04 16.59 -11.74
N GLU A 78 -10.93 15.86 -11.80
CA GLU A 78 -10.60 14.94 -12.90
C GLU A 78 -11.15 13.52 -12.67
N ILE A 79 -11.06 13.01 -11.44
CA ILE A 79 -11.42 11.64 -11.07
C ILE A 79 -12.80 11.57 -10.39
N GLY A 80 -13.22 12.66 -9.74
CA GLY A 80 -14.42 12.71 -8.90
C GLY A 80 -14.30 11.90 -7.62
N GLU A 81 -15.24 12.14 -6.70
CA GLU A 81 -15.55 11.14 -5.67
C GLU A 81 -16.28 10.02 -6.40
N GLY A 82 -15.67 8.83 -6.48
CA GLY A 82 -16.31 7.65 -7.08
C GLY A 82 -17.67 7.37 -6.43
N GLN A 83 -18.46 6.49 -7.03
CA GLN A 83 -19.70 6.05 -6.38
C GLN A 83 -19.40 5.50 -4.99
N GLU A 84 -20.16 5.94 -3.98
CA GLU A 84 -20.05 5.43 -2.62
C GLU A 84 -20.37 3.92 -2.59
N GLU A 85 -19.69 3.18 -1.72
CA GLU A 85 -19.99 1.76 -1.45
C GLU A 85 -21.30 1.60 -0.63
N GLY A 86 -21.92 2.72 -0.23
CA GLY A 86 -23.05 2.76 0.69
C GLY A 86 -22.59 2.82 2.15
N ASP A 87 -23.53 2.63 3.08
CA ASP A 87 -23.30 2.77 4.53
C ASP A 87 -22.24 1.78 5.08
N ASP A 88 -21.93 0.72 4.33
CA ASP A 88 -21.00 -0.33 4.77
C ASP A 88 -19.52 0.10 4.68
N ASP A 89 -19.12 0.89 3.68
CA ASP A 89 -17.75 1.44 3.59
C ASP A 89 -17.75 2.89 3.08
N VAL A 90 -18.11 3.80 3.98
CA VAL A 90 -18.15 5.25 3.71
C VAL A 90 -16.78 5.86 3.39
N LEU A 91 -15.68 5.13 3.65
CA LEU A 91 -14.31 5.58 3.38
C LEU A 91 -13.70 4.91 2.15
N ALA A 92 -14.49 4.18 1.35
CA ALA A 92 -14.01 3.42 0.20
C ALA A 92 -13.15 4.22 -0.80
N ASN A 93 -13.51 5.49 -1.04
CA ASN A 93 -12.74 6.38 -1.91
C ASN A 93 -11.39 6.80 -1.29
N SER A 94 -11.25 6.74 0.04
CA SER A 94 -10.05 7.10 0.79
C SER A 94 -9.19 5.89 1.20
N ASN A 95 -9.73 4.67 1.13
CA ASN A 95 -9.02 3.43 1.44
C ASN A 95 -8.57 2.64 0.20
N SER A 96 -8.50 3.34 -0.93
CA SER A 96 -8.13 2.79 -2.24
C SER A 96 -6.95 3.52 -2.87
N LEU A 97 -6.22 2.83 -3.74
CA LEU A 97 -5.09 3.35 -4.49
C LEU A 97 -5.06 2.77 -5.91
N GLY A 98 -5.04 3.63 -6.92
CA GLY A 98 -4.77 3.25 -8.31
C GLY A 98 -3.30 3.45 -8.68
N LEU A 99 -2.64 2.42 -9.19
CA LEU A 99 -1.27 2.47 -9.71
C LEU A 99 -1.30 2.19 -11.21
N VAL A 100 -0.84 3.16 -12.01
CA VAL A 100 -0.98 3.14 -13.46
C VAL A 100 0.32 3.54 -14.13
N ASP A 101 0.59 2.89 -15.26
CA ASP A 101 1.63 3.34 -16.18
C ASP A 101 1.30 4.77 -16.66
N ARG A 102 2.29 5.67 -16.59
CA ARG A 102 2.11 7.07 -16.98
C ARG A 102 1.51 7.24 -18.40
N SER A 103 1.88 6.38 -19.34
CA SER A 103 1.40 6.48 -20.72
C SER A 103 -0.08 6.12 -20.91
N VAL A 104 -0.70 5.42 -19.96
CA VAL A 104 -2.13 5.03 -20.01
C VAL A 104 -2.93 5.59 -18.84
N ALA A 105 -2.35 6.48 -18.03
CA ALA A 105 -2.97 7.01 -16.83
C ALA A 105 -4.37 7.58 -17.10
N GLN A 106 -4.53 8.39 -18.16
CA GLN A 106 -5.81 8.98 -18.52
C GLN A 106 -6.85 7.93 -18.94
N GLU A 107 -6.45 6.90 -19.69
CA GLU A 107 -7.33 5.81 -20.08
C GLU A 107 -7.85 5.04 -18.85
N MET A 108 -6.95 4.75 -17.90
CA MET A 108 -7.30 4.05 -16.67
C MET A 108 -8.21 4.88 -15.76
N VAL A 109 -7.95 6.19 -15.64
CA VAL A 109 -8.83 7.12 -14.92
C VAL A 109 -10.24 7.10 -15.54
N CYS A 110 -10.35 7.24 -16.86
CA CYS A 110 -11.64 7.18 -17.55
C CYS A 110 -12.36 5.85 -17.36
N ARG A 111 -11.61 4.74 -17.29
CA ARG A 111 -12.18 3.41 -17.06
C ARG A 111 -12.77 3.28 -15.66
N TRP A 112 -12.08 3.75 -14.64
CA TRP A 112 -12.51 3.67 -13.24
C TRP A 112 -13.55 4.73 -12.85
N LEU A 113 -13.67 5.79 -13.66
CA LEU A 113 -14.59 6.88 -13.44
C LEU A 113 -16.04 6.39 -13.25
N GLY A 114 -16.71 6.90 -12.22
CA GLY A 114 -18.10 6.55 -11.91
C GLY A 114 -18.32 5.13 -11.39
N GLN A 115 -17.25 4.34 -11.18
CA GLN A 115 -17.34 3.03 -10.56
C GLN A 115 -17.07 3.09 -9.06
N GLN A 116 -17.78 2.24 -8.33
CA GLN A 116 -17.52 1.88 -6.94
C GLN A 116 -16.09 1.34 -6.77
N PRO A 117 -15.31 1.82 -5.78
CA PRO A 117 -13.95 1.35 -5.53
C PRO A 117 -13.80 -0.18 -5.46
N SER A 118 -14.74 -0.89 -4.85
CA SER A 118 -14.75 -2.36 -4.74
C SER A 118 -14.93 -3.08 -6.07
N ARG A 119 -15.41 -2.38 -7.10
CA ARG A 119 -15.73 -2.92 -8.42
C ARG A 119 -14.74 -2.49 -9.51
N ARG A 120 -13.76 -1.66 -9.16
CA ARG A 120 -12.76 -1.21 -10.13
C ARG A 120 -11.81 -2.36 -10.44
N ASP A 121 -11.83 -2.78 -11.71
CA ASP A 121 -10.96 -3.85 -12.18
C ASP A 121 -9.49 -3.42 -12.26
N SER A 122 -8.60 -4.35 -11.93
CA SER A 122 -7.18 -4.26 -12.25
C SER A 122 -6.90 -4.86 -13.63
N VAL A 123 -6.08 -4.18 -14.43
CA VAL A 123 -5.60 -4.63 -15.74
C VAL A 123 -4.07 -4.55 -15.78
N GLU A 124 -3.44 -5.18 -16.77
CA GLU A 124 -1.98 -5.31 -16.88
C GLU A 124 -1.17 -4.02 -16.67
N ARG A 125 -1.75 -2.85 -16.99
CA ARG A 125 -1.07 -1.55 -16.94
C ARG A 125 -1.69 -0.57 -15.94
N GLY A 126 -2.62 -1.05 -15.12
CA GLY A 126 -3.40 -0.26 -14.20
C GLY A 126 -4.00 -1.14 -13.12
N ILE A 127 -3.41 -1.10 -11.93
CA ILE A 127 -3.81 -1.91 -10.79
C ILE A 127 -4.62 -1.02 -9.84
N TRP A 128 -5.74 -1.55 -9.38
CA TRP A 128 -6.58 -0.93 -8.36
C TRP A 128 -6.48 -1.73 -7.06
N LEU A 129 -6.04 -1.06 -5.99
CA LEU A 129 -5.85 -1.62 -4.67
C LEU A 129 -6.94 -1.06 -3.76
N TYR A 130 -7.75 -1.93 -3.16
CA TYR A 130 -8.83 -1.56 -2.26
C TYR A 130 -8.69 -2.34 -0.96
N ILE A 131 -8.76 -1.65 0.18
CA ILE A 131 -8.72 -2.26 1.52
C ILE A 131 -10.07 -1.94 2.18
N PRO A 132 -11.01 -2.91 2.20
CA PRO A 132 -12.35 -2.69 2.76
C PRO A 132 -12.27 -2.19 4.21
N HIS A 133 -13.05 -1.16 4.51
CA HIS A 133 -13.13 -0.52 5.83
C HIS A 133 -11.77 -0.04 6.36
N GLY A 134 -10.80 0.19 5.47
CA GLY A 134 -9.48 0.69 5.83
C GLY A 134 -9.55 2.13 6.34
N GLU A 135 -8.86 2.41 7.44
CA GLU A 135 -8.69 3.76 7.98
C GLU A 135 -7.21 4.12 8.09
N TYR A 136 -6.91 5.40 7.88
CA TYR A 136 -5.55 5.97 7.92
C TYR A 136 -4.60 5.19 6.99
N MET A 137 -4.66 5.49 5.70
CA MET A 137 -3.90 4.77 4.71
C MET A 137 -2.43 5.18 4.66
N PHE A 138 -1.60 4.24 4.24
CA PHE A 138 -0.16 4.42 4.09
C PHE A 138 0.32 3.75 2.81
N GLY A 139 1.18 4.46 2.08
CA GLY A 139 1.85 3.97 0.88
C GLY A 139 3.35 4.05 1.07
N ARG A 140 4.07 2.99 0.70
CA ARG A 140 5.52 2.93 0.68
C ARG A 140 5.96 2.46 -0.68
N PHE A 141 6.67 3.31 -1.40
CA PHE A 141 7.04 3.06 -2.79
C PHE A 141 8.55 2.89 -2.87
N GLY A 142 9.01 1.71 -3.24
CA GLY A 142 10.41 1.45 -3.54
C GLY A 142 10.70 1.83 -4.98
N PHE A 143 11.75 2.61 -5.20
CA PHE A 143 12.22 3.08 -6.49
C PHE A 143 13.47 2.34 -6.94
N ASN A 144 13.76 2.43 -8.23
CA ASN A 144 15.08 2.09 -8.75
C ASN A 144 16.17 3.05 -8.22
N ASP A 145 17.44 2.67 -8.39
CA ASP A 145 18.59 3.43 -7.89
C ASP A 145 18.66 4.89 -8.39
N THR A 146 17.98 5.20 -9.50
CA THR A 146 17.91 6.54 -10.09
C THR A 146 16.68 7.32 -9.68
N CYS A 147 15.79 6.75 -8.86
CA CYS A 147 14.51 7.35 -8.43
C CYS A 147 13.61 7.79 -9.60
N THR A 148 13.67 7.08 -10.73
CA THR A 148 12.90 7.40 -11.95
C THR A 148 11.66 6.54 -12.14
N ALA A 149 11.63 5.35 -11.52
CA ALA A 149 10.50 4.43 -11.61
C ALA A 149 10.32 3.66 -10.29
N THR A 150 9.07 3.55 -9.86
CA THR A 150 8.67 2.65 -8.79
C THR A 150 8.86 1.20 -9.26
N ARG A 151 9.43 0.37 -8.39
CA ARG A 151 9.61 -1.07 -8.62
C ARG A 151 8.88 -1.91 -7.60
N SER A 152 8.50 -1.32 -6.46
CA SER A 152 7.73 -1.98 -5.42
C SER A 152 6.79 -0.99 -4.72
N SER A 153 5.69 -1.49 -4.20
CA SER A 153 4.71 -0.71 -3.44
C SER A 153 4.13 -1.58 -2.34
N LEU A 154 4.10 -1.03 -1.12
CA LEU A 154 3.32 -1.58 -0.01
C LEU A 154 2.24 -0.55 0.37
N PHE A 155 0.98 -0.97 0.25
CA PHE A 155 -0.19 -0.19 0.60
C PHE A 155 -0.93 -0.85 1.76
N PHE A 156 -1.18 -0.11 2.83
CA PHE A 156 -1.74 -0.66 4.08
C PHE A 156 -2.49 0.40 4.89
N SER A 157 -3.16 -0.01 5.97
CA SER A 157 -3.94 0.87 6.84
C SER A 157 -3.38 0.88 8.27
N ALA A 158 -3.88 1.76 9.14
CA ALA A 158 -3.51 1.72 10.55
C ALA A 158 -3.88 0.41 11.24
N CYS A 159 -4.84 -0.33 10.69
CA CYS A 159 -5.32 -1.60 11.23
C CYS A 159 -4.44 -2.79 10.80
N THR A 160 -3.47 -2.60 9.90
CA THR A 160 -2.61 -3.69 9.43
C THR A 160 -1.64 -4.14 10.53
N GLU A 161 -1.89 -5.30 11.13
CA GLU A 161 -0.97 -5.95 12.08
C GLU A 161 0.04 -6.86 11.34
N PHE A 162 1.21 -6.34 10.97
CA PHE A 162 2.20 -7.08 10.14
C PHE A 162 2.67 -8.42 10.75
N THR A 163 2.61 -8.56 12.07
CA THR A 163 2.91 -9.83 12.77
C THR A 163 1.82 -10.89 12.65
N ARG A 164 0.66 -10.54 12.09
CA ARG A 164 -0.50 -11.41 11.83
C ARG A 164 -0.96 -11.41 10.37
N THR A 165 -0.41 -10.52 9.57
CA THR A 165 -0.63 -10.42 8.12
C THR A 165 0.38 -11.30 7.39
N SER A 166 -0.07 -12.02 6.37
CA SER A 166 0.80 -12.78 5.46
C SER A 166 0.38 -12.54 4.01
N PHE A 167 1.29 -12.81 3.07
CA PHE A 167 0.90 -12.91 1.67
C PHE A 167 -0.12 -14.04 1.48
N SER A 168 -1.08 -13.85 0.59
CA SER A 168 -2.07 -14.87 0.28
C SER A 168 -1.41 -16.18 -0.15
N GLY A 169 -1.82 -17.30 0.47
CA GLY A 169 -1.23 -18.61 0.23
C GLY A 169 0.12 -18.88 0.92
N ILE A 170 0.68 -17.90 1.64
CA ILE A 170 1.92 -18.05 2.43
C ILE A 170 1.59 -17.99 3.92
N SER A 171 2.11 -18.95 4.70
CA SER A 171 1.84 -19.03 6.14
C SER A 171 2.68 -18.07 6.97
N GLU A 172 3.87 -17.71 6.48
CA GLU A 172 4.80 -16.81 7.14
C GLU A 172 4.26 -15.37 7.14
N THR A 173 4.38 -14.68 8.28
CA THR A 173 3.89 -13.32 8.45
C THR A 173 4.87 -12.30 7.89
N LEU A 174 4.39 -11.10 7.58
CA LEU A 174 5.23 -10.01 7.05
C LEU A 174 6.26 -9.51 8.08
N ARG A 175 6.00 -9.74 9.37
CA ARG A 175 6.94 -9.46 10.46
C ARG A 175 6.93 -10.60 11.47
N GLU A 176 8.07 -10.86 12.09
CA GLU A 176 8.15 -11.77 13.22
C GLU A 176 7.55 -11.13 14.47
N HIS A 177 6.84 -11.93 15.27
CA HIS A 177 6.37 -11.47 16.57
C HIS A 177 7.50 -11.57 17.58
N LEU A 178 8.13 -10.44 17.89
CA LEU A 178 9.12 -10.35 18.96
C LEU A 178 8.45 -9.91 20.27
N THR A 179 8.79 -10.60 21.35
CA THR A 179 8.44 -10.19 22.72
C THR A 179 9.15 -8.88 23.09
N PRO A 180 8.65 -8.12 24.09
CA PRO A 180 9.33 -6.91 24.54
C PRO A 180 10.79 -7.13 24.98
N LEU A 181 11.11 -8.31 25.52
CA LEU A 181 12.47 -8.66 25.93
C LEU A 181 13.38 -8.86 24.71
N GLU A 182 12.93 -9.64 23.72
CA GLU A 182 13.68 -9.87 22.47
C GLU A 182 13.95 -8.57 21.72
N ARG A 183 13.02 -7.61 21.75
CA ARG A 183 13.23 -6.28 21.16
C ARG A 183 14.24 -5.43 21.90
N PHE A 184 14.34 -5.57 23.22
CA PHE A 184 15.30 -4.82 24.03
C PHE A 184 16.74 -5.34 23.86
N GLU A 185 16.90 -6.61 23.51
CA GLU A 185 18.20 -7.28 23.39
C GLU A 185 18.82 -7.20 21.98
N CYS A 186 18.08 -6.72 20.97
CA CYS A 186 18.54 -6.51 19.59
C CYS A 186 19.07 -5.07 19.36
#